data_AF-A0AAE0BEI2-F1
#
_entry.id   AF-A0AAE0BEI2-F1
#
_cell.length_a   1.000
_cell.length_b   1.000
_cell.length_c   1.000
_cell.angle_alpha   90.00
_cell.angle_beta   90.00
_cell.angle_gamma   90.00
#
_symmetry.space_group_name_H-M   'P 1'
#
loop_
_entity.id
_entity.type
_entity.pdbx_description
1 polymer ?
#
loop_
_entity_poly.entity_id
_entity_poly.type
_entity_poly.pdbx_seq_one_letter_code
_entity_poly.pdbx_strand_id
1 'polypeptide(L)'
;MEAGRRVQERVVVGSAGAHKTWQTWQAAGYQISVEPNEGKEVFVDDALLAQLSRTASRTFEPRRTLMLLTGDGNANGGRATFPESVEIALRNRWRVEVHAWRNSVNNVYCAFASEYPGHFTLQFLDDAAIH
;
A
#
# COMPACT_ATOMS: atom_id res chain seq x y z
N MET A 1 -6.84 -5.14 -16.20
CA MET A 1 -5.81 -6.17 -15.90
C MET A 1 -4.52 -5.41 -15.64
N GLU A 2 -3.72 -5.81 -14.66
CA GLU A 2 -2.41 -5.21 -14.36
C GLU A 2 -1.38 -6.33 -14.25
N ALA A 3 -0.32 -6.26 -15.07
CA ALA A 3 0.67 -7.34 -15.20
C ALA A 3 0.01 -8.73 -15.40
N GLY A 4 -1.05 -8.79 -16.22
CA GLY A 4 -1.81 -10.03 -16.46
C GLY A 4 -2.76 -10.46 -15.34
N ARG A 5 -2.97 -9.64 -14.29
CA ARG A 5 -3.83 -9.96 -13.15
C ARG A 5 -5.15 -9.19 -13.18
N ARG A 6 -6.24 -9.84 -12.77
CA ARG A 6 -7.55 -9.17 -12.59
C ARG A 6 -7.51 -8.33 -11.33
N VAL A 7 -7.78 -7.04 -11.47
CA VAL A 7 -7.82 -6.09 -10.37
C VAL A 7 -9.25 -5.99 -9.85
N GLN A 8 -9.41 -6.10 -8.52
CA GLN A 8 -10.70 -6.04 -7.84
C GLN A 8 -10.97 -4.66 -7.24
N GLU A 9 -9.92 -4.00 -6.79
CA GLU A 9 -10.00 -2.71 -6.11
C GLU A 9 -8.75 -1.89 -6.44
N ARG A 10 -8.93 -0.58 -6.57
CA ARG A 10 -7.87 0.41 -6.77
C ARG A 10 -8.17 1.60 -5.91
N VAL A 11 -7.27 1.92 -5.00
CA VAL A 11 -7.44 3.02 -4.05
C VAL A 11 -6.19 3.86 -4.09
N VAL A 12 -6.37 5.17 -4.16
CA VAL A 12 -5.31 6.15 -3.93
C VAL A 12 -5.80 7.13 -2.87
N VAL A 13 -4.93 7.42 -1.91
CA VAL A 13 -5.19 8.39 -0.85
C VAL A 13 -4.08 9.42 -0.88
N GLY A 14 -4.43 10.71 -0.78
CA GLY A 14 -3.44 11.78 -0.84
C GLY A 14 -3.97 13.12 -0.35
N SER A 15 -3.06 14.06 -0.13
CA SER A 15 -3.37 15.41 0.34
C SER A 15 -3.89 16.32 -0.78
N ALA A 16 -4.69 17.32 -0.42
CA ALA A 16 -5.43 18.18 -1.35
C ALA A 16 -4.57 18.90 -2.42
N GLY A 17 -3.28 19.13 -2.13
CA GLY A 17 -2.35 19.80 -3.02
C GLY A 17 -1.98 19.03 -4.31
N ALA A 18 -2.28 17.72 -4.37
CA ALA A 18 -1.95 16.86 -5.51
C ALA A 18 -2.97 16.90 -6.67
N HIS A 19 -3.79 17.96 -6.76
CA HIS A 19 -4.97 18.03 -7.64
C HIS A 19 -4.73 17.63 -9.11
N LYS A 20 -3.55 17.94 -9.68
CA LYS A 20 -3.19 17.61 -11.07
C LYS A 20 -3.00 16.12 -11.34
N THR A 21 -2.67 15.30 -10.34
CA THR A 21 -2.47 13.85 -10.53
C THR A 21 -3.76 13.06 -10.36
N TRP A 22 -4.78 13.62 -9.69
CA TRP A 22 -6.04 12.94 -9.43
C TRP A 22 -6.84 12.62 -10.68
N GLN A 23 -6.86 13.53 -11.66
CA GLN A 23 -7.56 13.28 -12.93
C GLN A 23 -6.96 12.06 -13.65
N THR A 24 -5.63 11.92 -13.60
CA THR A 24 -4.91 10.77 -14.15
C THR A 24 -5.30 9.47 -13.42
N TRP A 25 -5.34 9.50 -12.09
CA TRP A 25 -5.74 8.33 -11.28
C TRP A 25 -7.21 7.94 -11.51
N GLN A 26 -8.09 8.93 -11.61
CA GLN A 26 -9.51 8.69 -11.86
C GLN A 26 -9.73 8.09 -13.26
N ALA A 27 -9.05 8.62 -14.27
CA ALA A 27 -9.07 8.08 -15.62
C ALA A 27 -8.52 6.64 -15.69
N ALA A 28 -7.58 6.30 -14.79
CA ALA A 28 -7.07 4.94 -14.61
C ALA A 28 -8.00 4.03 -13.76
N GLY A 29 -9.13 4.55 -13.28
CA GLY A 29 -10.14 3.79 -12.52
C GLY A 29 -9.82 3.61 -11.04
N TYR A 30 -8.98 4.47 -10.45
CA TYR A 30 -8.75 4.49 -9.01
C TYR A 30 -9.89 5.20 -8.27
N GLN A 31 -10.25 4.64 -7.12
CA GLN A 31 -11.04 5.35 -6.12
C GLN A 31 -10.11 6.31 -5.38
N ILE A 32 -10.44 7.60 -5.43
CA ILE A 32 -9.62 8.66 -4.85
C ILE A 32 -10.26 9.08 -3.53
N SER A 33 -9.49 9.02 -2.45
CA SER A 33 -9.85 9.61 -1.16
C SER A 33 -8.91 10.77 -0.87
N VAL A 34 -9.46 11.97 -0.75
CA VAL A 34 -8.70 13.19 -0.48
C VAL A 34 -9.08 13.71 0.90
N GLU A 35 -8.09 14.03 1.74
CA GLU A 35 -8.36 14.82 2.93
C GLU A 35 -8.58 16.29 2.54
N PRO A 36 -9.74 16.89 2.90
CA PRO A 36 -10.07 18.26 2.53
C PRO A 36 -9.34 19.33 3.37
N ASN A 37 -8.67 18.94 4.47
CA ASN A 37 -8.06 19.89 5.40
C ASN A 37 -6.58 20.16 5.07
N GLU A 38 -6.22 21.43 4.93
CA GLU A 38 -4.83 21.93 4.81
C GLU A 38 -4.04 21.88 6.13
N GLY A 39 -4.47 21.05 7.09
CA GLY A 39 -3.80 20.86 8.37
C GLY A 39 -2.63 19.86 8.27
N LYS A 40 -1.91 19.67 9.40
CA LYS A 40 -0.92 18.59 9.56
C LYS A 40 -1.53 17.27 9.05
N GLU A 41 -0.85 16.60 8.12
CA GLU A 41 -1.24 15.29 7.56
C GLU A 41 -1.45 14.29 8.71
N VAL A 42 -2.69 14.09 9.14
CA VAL A 42 -2.98 13.24 10.31
C VAL A 42 -4.00 12.16 9.99
N PHE A 43 -4.81 12.25 8.91
CA PHE A 43 -5.82 11.24 8.61
C PHE A 43 -5.75 10.61 7.20
N VAL A 44 -4.87 11.08 6.31
CA VAL A 44 -4.54 10.40 5.04
C VAL A 44 -4.13 8.95 5.32
N ASP A 45 -3.22 8.75 6.28
CA ASP A 45 -2.74 7.42 6.65
C ASP A 45 -3.82 6.58 7.31
N ASP A 46 -4.59 7.16 8.26
CA ASP A 46 -5.63 6.44 9.00
C ASP A 46 -6.73 5.89 8.05
N ALA A 47 -7.12 6.66 7.02
CA ALA A 47 -8.10 6.22 6.04
C ALA A 47 -7.59 5.05 5.18
N LEU A 48 -6.34 5.14 4.70
CA LEU A 48 -5.70 4.08 3.92
C LEU A 48 -5.46 2.83 4.78
N LEU A 49 -4.99 2.99 6.01
CA LEU A 49 -4.80 1.92 6.99
C LEU A 49 -6.11 1.21 7.32
N ALA A 50 -7.20 1.96 7.50
CA ALA A 50 -8.51 1.36 7.76
C ALA A 50 -9.00 0.55 6.55
N GLN A 51 -8.77 1.01 5.32
CA GLN A 51 -9.13 0.27 4.12
C GLN A 51 -8.25 -0.96 3.91
N LEU A 52 -6.95 -0.85 4.15
CA LEU A 52 -6.01 -1.96 4.01
C LEU A 52 -6.28 -3.03 5.07
N SER A 53 -6.53 -2.64 6.32
CA SER A 53 -6.91 -3.57 7.41
C SER A 53 -8.23 -4.27 7.13
N ARG A 54 -9.25 -3.56 6.63
CA ARG A 54 -10.53 -4.15 6.19
C ARG A 54 -10.36 -5.13 5.03
N THR A 55 -9.37 -4.91 4.17
CA THR A 55 -9.13 -5.76 3.00
C THR A 55 -8.31 -6.99 3.38
N ALA A 56 -7.23 -6.79 4.14
CA ALA A 56 -6.33 -7.83 4.62
C ALA A 56 -7.03 -8.83 5.55
N SER A 57 -8.04 -8.40 6.30
CA SER A 57 -8.85 -9.28 7.18
C SER A 57 -9.86 -10.16 6.44
N ARG A 58 -10.08 -9.96 5.14
CA ARG A 58 -11.01 -10.79 4.37
C ARG A 58 -10.33 -12.09 3.92
N THR A 59 -11.09 -13.17 3.96
CA THR A 59 -10.68 -14.46 3.40
C THR A 59 -11.31 -14.61 2.02
N PHE A 60 -10.49 -14.85 1.00
CA PHE A 60 -10.97 -15.06 -0.37
C PHE A 60 -10.41 -16.36 -0.94
N GLU A 61 -11.24 -17.06 -1.71
CA GLU A 61 -10.81 -18.13 -2.61
C GLU A 61 -11.10 -17.70 -4.07
N PRO A 62 -10.10 -17.71 -4.98
CA PRO A 62 -8.69 -18.02 -4.74
C PRO A 62 -7.95 -16.90 -3.99
N ARG A 63 -6.79 -17.25 -3.42
CA ARG A 63 -5.88 -16.33 -2.70
C ARG A 63 -5.55 -15.09 -3.53
N ARG A 64 -5.58 -13.92 -2.89
CA ARG A 64 -5.38 -12.61 -3.56
C ARG A 64 -3.96 -12.08 -3.39
N THR A 65 -3.66 -11.04 -4.17
CA THR A 65 -2.45 -10.24 -4.02
C THR A 65 -2.81 -8.86 -3.50
N LEU A 66 -2.15 -8.41 -2.44
CA LEU A 66 -2.17 -7.04 -1.96
C LEU A 66 -0.95 -6.32 -2.51
N MET A 67 -1.14 -5.22 -3.22
CA MET A 67 -0.05 -4.35 -3.66
C MET A 67 -0.13 -3.04 -2.90
N LEU A 68 0.95 -2.67 -2.22
CA LEU A 68 1.07 -1.43 -1.47
C LEU A 68 2.21 -0.60 -2.05
N LEU A 69 1.88 0.60 -2.51
CA LEU A 69 2.84 1.63 -2.87
C LEU A 69 2.90 2.63 -1.72
N THR A 70 4.03 2.76 -1.03
CA THR A 70 4.16 3.73 0.06
C THR A 70 5.51 4.44 0.00
N GLY A 71 5.47 5.76 0.24
CA GLY A 71 6.64 6.58 0.49
C GLY A 71 6.99 6.70 1.97
N ASP A 72 6.08 6.31 2.87
CA ASP A 72 6.25 6.41 4.31
C ASP A 72 6.47 5.02 4.93
N GLY A 73 7.66 4.83 5.50
CA GLY A 73 8.02 3.67 6.32
C GLY A 73 7.97 3.98 7.81
N ASN A 74 7.59 5.17 8.24
CA ASN A 74 7.61 5.50 9.66
C ASN A 74 6.52 4.78 10.44
N ALA A 75 6.87 4.43 11.68
CA ALA A 75 5.92 3.97 12.66
C ALA A 75 5.07 5.16 13.13
N ASN A 76 3.74 5.05 13.00
CA ASN A 76 2.79 6.11 13.37
C ASN A 76 2.57 6.24 14.88
N GLY A 77 3.65 6.45 15.65
CA GLY A 77 3.59 6.88 17.05
C GLY A 77 2.71 6.03 17.97
N GLY A 78 2.54 4.74 17.69
CA GLY A 78 1.69 3.82 18.45
C GLY A 78 0.28 3.57 17.89
N ARG A 79 -0.04 4.08 16.69
CA ARG A 79 -1.25 3.71 15.92
C ARG A 79 -0.94 2.59 14.93
N ALA A 80 -1.99 1.96 14.40
CA ALA A 80 -1.87 0.89 13.42
C ALA A 80 -0.92 1.31 12.27
N THR A 81 0.00 0.44 11.87
CA THR A 81 1.01 0.77 10.86
C THR A 81 0.84 -0.05 9.59
N PHE A 82 1.32 0.46 8.45
CA PHE A 82 1.29 -0.29 7.20
C PHE A 82 1.92 -1.70 7.33
N PRO A 83 3.05 -1.87 8.04
CA PRO A 83 3.62 -3.20 8.33
C PRO A 83 2.66 -4.18 9.01
N GLU A 84 1.92 -3.78 10.05
CA GLU A 84 0.99 -4.68 10.76
C GLU A 84 -0.12 -5.16 9.82
N SER A 85 -0.59 -4.24 9.00
CA SER A 85 -1.67 -4.45 8.05
C SER A 85 -1.23 -5.36 6.89
N VAL A 86 0.04 -5.24 6.47
CA VAL A 86 0.73 -6.20 5.59
C VAL A 86 0.89 -7.57 6.25
N GLU A 87 1.28 -7.62 7.52
CA GLU A 87 1.45 -8.87 8.27
C GLU A 87 0.13 -9.65 8.37
N ILE A 88 -0.99 -8.97 8.61
CA ILE A 88 -2.32 -9.60 8.63
C ILE A 88 -2.63 -10.27 7.28
N ALA A 89 -2.33 -9.59 6.15
CA ALA A 89 -2.53 -10.17 4.83
C ALA A 89 -1.63 -11.41 4.60
N LEU A 90 -0.36 -11.34 5.03
CA LEU A 90 0.59 -12.45 4.94
C LEU A 90 0.14 -13.65 5.79
N ARG A 91 -0.34 -13.42 7.01
CA ARG A 91 -0.91 -14.47 7.88
C ARG A 91 -2.14 -15.12 7.26
N ASN A 92 -2.94 -14.36 6.51
CA ASN A 92 -4.05 -14.89 5.71
C ASN A 92 -3.62 -15.54 4.39
N ARG A 93 -2.32 -15.78 4.19
CA ARG A 93 -1.69 -16.40 3.00
C ARG A 93 -1.93 -15.65 1.69
N TRP A 94 -2.18 -14.35 1.76
CA TRP A 94 -2.16 -13.53 0.56
C TRP A 94 -0.73 -13.43 0.02
N ARG A 95 -0.60 -13.08 -1.25
CA ARG A 95 0.67 -12.54 -1.75
C ARG A 95 0.69 -11.05 -1.45
N VAL A 96 1.83 -10.50 -1.04
CA VAL A 96 1.99 -9.09 -0.78
C VAL A 96 3.19 -8.55 -1.55
N GLU A 97 2.96 -7.48 -2.29
CA GLU A 97 3.96 -6.74 -3.06
C GLU A 97 4.04 -5.32 -2.49
N VAL A 98 5.17 -4.98 -1.87
CA VAL A 98 5.42 -3.62 -1.37
C VAL A 98 6.38 -2.92 -2.33
N HIS A 99 5.97 -1.76 -2.81
CA HIS A 99 6.77 -0.86 -3.62
C HIS A 99 7.09 0.39 -2.80
N ALA A 100 8.36 0.65 -2.57
CA ALA A 100 8.81 1.76 -1.74
C ALA A 100 10.13 2.35 -2.25
N TRP A 101 10.46 3.56 -1.82
CA TRP A 101 11.79 4.12 -2.05
C TRP A 101 12.78 3.53 -1.05
N ARG A 102 14.02 3.28 -1.49
CA ARG A 102 15.06 2.64 -0.67
C ARG A 102 15.42 3.48 0.56
N ASN A 103 15.35 4.79 0.43
CA ASN A 103 15.65 5.74 1.51
C ASN A 103 14.53 5.89 2.55
N SER A 104 13.33 5.38 2.27
CA SER A 104 12.17 5.52 3.15
C SER A 104 11.60 4.18 3.65
N VAL A 105 12.16 3.05 3.21
CA VAL A 105 11.69 1.72 3.59
C VAL A 105 11.97 1.41 5.06
N ASN A 106 10.99 0.82 5.74
CA ASN A 106 11.17 0.29 7.09
C ASN A 106 11.84 -1.10 7.06
N ASN A 107 12.82 -1.33 7.94
CA ASN A 107 13.52 -2.61 8.07
C ASN A 107 12.60 -3.81 8.33
N VAL A 108 11.40 -3.59 8.87
CA VAL A 108 10.40 -4.67 9.06
C VAL A 108 10.02 -5.36 7.74
N TYR A 109 10.00 -4.64 6.62
CA TYR A 109 9.72 -5.24 5.31
C TYR A 109 10.84 -6.17 4.86
N CYS A 110 12.09 -5.89 5.24
CA CYS A 110 13.22 -6.80 5.00
C CYS A 110 13.06 -8.11 5.81
N ALA A 111 12.52 -8.03 7.03
CA ALA A 111 12.21 -9.22 7.83
C ALA A 111 11.11 -10.05 7.17
N PHE A 112 10.04 -9.42 6.69
CA PHE A 112 8.95 -10.15 5.99
C PHE A 112 9.41 -10.90 4.75
N ALA A 113 10.37 -10.36 4.00
CA ALA A 113 10.96 -11.08 2.86
C ALA A 113 11.63 -12.40 3.28
N SER A 114 12.20 -12.44 4.48
CA SER A 114 12.82 -13.64 5.05
C SER A 114 11.80 -14.58 5.68
N GLU A 115 10.80 -14.04 6.38
CA GLU A 115 9.80 -14.80 7.15
C GLU A 115 8.70 -15.41 6.27
N TYR A 116 8.35 -14.76 5.15
CA TYR A 116 7.25 -15.18 4.27
C TYR A 116 7.74 -15.42 2.83
N PRO A 117 8.68 -16.37 2.61
CA PRO A 117 9.23 -16.63 1.28
C PRO A 117 8.13 -17.07 0.31
N GLY A 118 8.12 -16.49 -0.89
CA GLY A 118 7.12 -16.76 -1.94
C GLY A 118 5.75 -16.11 -1.71
N HIS A 119 5.55 -15.46 -0.56
CA HIS A 119 4.34 -14.72 -0.22
C HIS A 119 4.57 -13.22 -0.10
N PHE A 120 5.81 -12.79 0.14
CA PHE A 120 6.17 -11.38 0.20
C PHE A 120 7.19 -11.00 -0.88
N THR A 121 7.08 -9.81 -1.45
CA THR A 121 8.10 -9.21 -2.32
C THR A 121 8.20 -7.71 -2.02
N LEU A 122 9.43 -7.25 -1.83
CA LEU A 122 9.76 -5.83 -1.71
C LEU A 122 10.46 -5.39 -3.00
N GLN A 123 9.93 -4.37 -3.65
CA GLN A 123 10.49 -3.77 -4.85
C GLN A 123 10.83 -2.31 -4.59
N PHE A 124 12.06 -1.91 -4.93
CA PHE A 124 12.47 -0.52 -4.80
C PHE A 124 12.10 0.25 -6.06
N LEU A 125 11.44 1.39 -5.87
CA LEU A 125 11.06 2.29 -6.97
C LEU A 125 12.29 2.93 -7.62
N ASP A 126 13.38 3.09 -6.87
CA ASP A 126 14.68 3.54 -7.38
C ASP A 126 15.23 2.59 -8.46
N ASP A 127 14.93 1.29 -8.36
CA ASP A 127 15.42 0.29 -9.32
C ASP A 127 14.62 0.32 -10.62
N ALA A 128 13.41 0.90 -10.60
CA ALA A 128 12.56 1.11 -11.78
C ALA A 128 12.90 2.40 -12.53
N ALA A 129 13.80 3.23 -12.01
CA ALA A 129 14.21 4.49 -12.63
C ALA A 129 15.27 4.29 -13.71
N ILE A 130 15.07 3.37 -14.67
CA ILE A 130 15.80 3.37 -15.95
C ILE A 130 14.88 2.85 -17.09
N HIS A 131 14.75 3.70 -18.12
CA HIS A 131 14.12 3.55 -19.45
C HIS A 131 12.71 4.11 -19.64
#